data_AF-A0A9E5PLH5-F1
#
_entry.id   AF-A0A9E5PLH5-F1
#
_cell.length_a   1.000
_cell.length_b   1.000
_cell.length_c   1.000
_cell.angle_alpha   90.00
_cell.angle_beta   90.00
_cell.angle_gamma   90.00
#
_symmetry.space_group_name_H-M   'P 1'
#
loop_
_entity.id
_entity.type
_entity.pdbx_description
1 polymer ?
#
loop_
_entity_poly.entity_id
_entity_poly.type
_entity_poly.pdbx_seq_one_letter_code
_entity_poly.pdbx_strand_id
1 'polypeptide(L)'
;MSSTMSVGMIRGWLPLALLALVGCGPSEELQQQLQQQLADLTLVSAQRDSLLQEVADHARHMSEISAELAKVQVEGKALTVTAESPIQAARDSVLQKIKYITTRVNQTEARLRESRRRIRALTRLSDSLRTTLEETIANYESVIATQRETIAQLTEAVTNLKADNVRLAAQVDTLEAEASTVYYVIGTKDELLEQGLVKKEGGARFLFIFGKRGETLVPARDLDPSQFTAIDKREVTEIPLPEPDKTYRVASRQDLAYLETPPDEKGRITGDLRIASPDEFWTASKFLIIVQR
;
A
#
# COMPACT_ATOMS: atom_id res chain seq x y z
N MET A 1 81.26 -15.70 -99.34
CA MET A 1 80.12 -16.44 -98.75
C MET A 1 78.85 -16.11 -99.54
N SER A 2 77.79 -16.90 -99.37
CA SER A 2 76.38 -16.62 -99.76
C SER A 2 76.15 -16.01 -101.16
N SER A 3 75.77 -16.81 -102.17
CA SER A 3 74.38 -17.25 -102.40
C SER A 3 73.44 -16.08 -102.75
N THR A 4 72.69 -15.97 -103.86
CA THR A 4 72.48 -16.68 -105.16
C THR A 4 71.02 -16.43 -105.52
N MET A 5 70.73 -15.60 -106.55
CA MET A 5 69.49 -15.49 -107.37
C MET A 5 69.58 -14.12 -108.09
N SER A 6 69.81 -13.97 -109.39
CA SER A 6 69.80 -14.89 -110.55
C SER A 6 68.42 -15.46 -110.92
N VAL A 7 67.90 -15.30 -112.14
CA VAL A 7 68.13 -14.31 -113.25
C VAL A 7 66.88 -14.35 -114.15
N GLY A 8 66.52 -13.28 -114.86
CA GLY A 8 65.33 -13.31 -115.73
C GLY A 8 64.99 -12.01 -116.49
N MET A 9 65.99 -11.24 -116.90
CA MET A 9 65.80 -9.90 -117.47
C MET A 9 66.04 -9.88 -118.98
N ILE A 10 64.98 -9.69 -119.78
CA ILE A 10 65.08 -9.24 -121.18
C ILE A 10 64.13 -8.06 -121.36
N ARG A 11 64.71 -6.86 -121.51
CA ARG A 11 63.97 -5.62 -121.82
C ARG A 11 64.84 -4.72 -122.69
N GLY A 12 64.57 -4.74 -123.99
CA GLY A 12 65.24 -3.95 -125.03
C GLY A 12 64.66 -4.33 -126.40
N TRP A 13 64.49 -3.42 -127.36
CA TRP A 13 64.89 -2.01 -127.37
C TRP A 13 64.08 -1.22 -128.41
N LEU A 14 63.81 0.07 -128.14
CA LEU A 14 63.42 1.14 -129.10
C LEU A 14 62.08 1.00 -129.87
N PRO A 15 61.53 2.11 -130.40
CA PRO A 15 61.34 3.46 -129.84
C PRO A 15 59.86 3.65 -129.38
N LEU A 16 59.54 4.41 -128.34
CA LEU A 16 59.51 5.88 -128.23
C LEU A 16 58.41 6.58 -129.07
N ALA A 17 57.61 7.43 -128.42
CA ALA A 17 56.65 8.42 -128.94
C ALA A 17 55.29 7.94 -129.52
N LEU A 18 54.29 7.82 -128.64
CA LEU A 18 52.92 8.31 -128.92
C LEU A 18 52.26 8.78 -127.61
N LEU A 19 51.46 9.86 -127.65
CA LEU A 19 50.94 10.57 -126.46
C LEU A 19 49.49 11.04 -126.70
N ALA A 20 48.56 10.63 -125.82
CA ALA A 20 47.38 11.39 -125.30
C ALA A 20 46.28 11.90 -126.29
N LEU A 21 44.98 12.03 -125.94
CA LEU A 21 44.20 11.74 -124.71
C LEU A 21 42.65 11.77 -125.00
N VAL A 22 41.82 11.16 -124.12
CA VAL A 22 40.31 11.22 -124.02
C VAL A 22 39.53 10.55 -125.18
N GLY A 23 38.40 9.81 -125.03
CA GLY A 23 37.47 9.47 -123.91
C GLY A 23 36.01 9.92 -124.22
N CYS A 24 34.86 9.31 -123.86
CA CYS A 24 34.38 8.05 -123.19
C CYS A 24 32.96 7.73 -123.80
N GLY A 25 31.99 6.91 -123.33
CA GLY A 25 31.74 6.00 -122.18
C GLY A 25 30.25 5.49 -122.22
N PRO A 26 29.81 4.41 -121.51
CA PRO A 26 28.41 3.93 -121.47
C PRO A 26 27.52 4.65 -120.42
N SER A 27 26.20 4.45 -120.46
CA SER A 27 25.19 5.29 -119.78
C SER A 27 25.08 5.12 -118.25
N GLU A 28 24.96 6.24 -117.55
CA GLU A 28 25.00 6.34 -116.08
C GLU A 28 23.70 5.89 -115.37
N GLU A 29 22.53 6.07 -116.01
CA GLU A 29 21.21 5.86 -115.40
C GLU A 29 21.04 4.45 -114.80
N LEU A 30 21.51 3.41 -115.51
CA LEU A 30 21.37 2.02 -115.07
C LEU A 30 22.22 1.72 -113.81
N GLN A 31 23.39 2.37 -113.67
CA GLN A 31 24.21 2.22 -112.46
C GLN A 31 23.60 2.97 -111.28
N GLN A 32 23.01 4.15 -111.49
CA GLN A 32 22.30 4.88 -110.45
C GLN A 32 21.09 4.10 -109.93
N GLN A 33 20.29 3.50 -110.81
CA GLN A 33 19.09 2.74 -110.44
C GLN A 33 19.45 1.46 -109.65
N LEU A 34 20.56 0.80 -109.99
CA LEU A 34 21.04 -0.39 -109.27
C LEU A 34 21.67 -0.03 -107.90
N GLN A 35 22.32 1.14 -107.80
CA GLN A 35 22.76 1.69 -106.52
C GLN A 35 21.59 2.08 -105.61
N GLN A 36 20.51 2.64 -106.16
CA GLN A 36 19.29 2.96 -105.39
C GLN A 36 18.65 1.71 -104.79
N GLN A 37 18.50 0.62 -105.55
CA GLN A 37 17.94 -0.63 -105.00
C GLN A 37 18.83 -1.25 -103.91
N LEU A 38 20.16 -1.13 -104.02
CA LEU A 38 21.06 -1.55 -102.94
C LEU A 38 20.97 -0.64 -101.71
N ALA A 39 20.80 0.67 -101.90
CA ALA A 39 20.58 1.61 -100.80
C ALA A 39 19.28 1.30 -100.05
N ASP A 40 18.16 1.12 -100.76
CA ASP A 40 16.87 0.75 -100.16
C ASP A 40 16.94 -0.59 -99.42
N LEU A 41 17.60 -1.61 -100.00
CA LEU A 41 17.79 -2.90 -99.34
C LEU A 41 18.64 -2.80 -98.06
N THR A 42 19.71 -1.98 -98.04
CA THR A 42 20.51 -1.76 -96.84
C THR A 42 19.80 -0.91 -95.78
N LEU A 43 18.92 0.02 -96.19
CA LEU A 43 18.08 0.80 -95.28
C LEU A 43 17.00 -0.10 -94.64
N VAL A 44 16.35 -0.94 -95.43
CA VAL A 44 15.35 -1.91 -94.95
C VAL A 44 16.01 -2.99 -94.06
N SER A 45 17.23 -3.45 -94.37
CA SER A 45 17.95 -4.36 -93.45
C SER A 45 18.31 -3.67 -92.14
N ALA A 46 18.86 -2.45 -92.17
CA ALA A 46 19.19 -1.70 -90.96
C ALA A 46 17.96 -1.42 -90.06
N GLN A 47 16.80 -1.11 -90.65
CA GLN A 47 15.54 -1.01 -89.91
C GLN A 47 15.14 -2.36 -89.27
N ARG A 48 15.32 -3.47 -89.99
CA ARG A 48 15.05 -4.81 -89.47
C ARG A 48 15.99 -5.20 -88.34
N ASP A 49 17.27 -4.89 -88.47
CA ASP A 49 18.30 -5.18 -87.48
C ASP A 49 18.09 -4.35 -86.21
N SER A 50 17.68 -3.08 -86.33
CA SER A 50 17.29 -2.26 -85.18
C SER A 50 16.07 -2.81 -84.43
N LEU A 51 15.04 -3.29 -85.15
CA LEU A 51 13.87 -3.95 -84.56
C LEU A 51 14.22 -5.30 -83.93
N LEU A 52 15.13 -6.08 -84.53
CA LEU A 52 15.60 -7.33 -83.94
C LEU A 52 16.42 -7.08 -82.67
N GLN A 53 17.22 -6.02 -82.62
CA GLN A 53 17.96 -5.61 -81.43
C GLN A 53 17.02 -5.09 -80.33
N GLU A 54 16.04 -4.25 -80.67
CA GLU A 54 15.00 -3.79 -79.73
C GLU A 54 14.21 -4.97 -79.14
N VAL A 55 13.82 -5.94 -79.97
CA VAL A 55 13.15 -7.18 -79.51
C VAL A 55 14.08 -8.05 -78.64
N ALA A 56 15.37 -8.12 -78.94
CA ALA A 56 16.34 -8.86 -78.15
C ALA A 56 16.57 -8.22 -76.76
N ASP A 57 16.63 -6.91 -76.67
CA ASP A 57 16.76 -6.21 -75.39
C ASP A 57 15.43 -6.20 -74.60
N HIS A 58 14.28 -6.17 -75.28
CA HIS A 58 12.99 -6.50 -74.64
C HIS A 58 12.96 -7.94 -74.10
N ALA A 59 13.53 -8.91 -74.81
CA ALA A 59 13.65 -10.29 -74.35
C ALA A 59 14.59 -10.43 -73.15
N ARG A 60 15.70 -9.67 -73.10
CA ARG A 60 16.57 -9.57 -71.91
C ARG A 60 15.82 -9.03 -70.71
N HIS A 61 15.16 -7.87 -70.83
CA HIS A 61 14.39 -7.30 -69.73
C HIS A 61 13.28 -8.24 -69.24
N MET A 62 12.58 -8.96 -70.14
CA MET A 62 11.61 -9.99 -69.75
C MET A 62 12.27 -11.19 -69.03
N SER A 63 13.50 -11.56 -69.40
CA SER A 63 14.27 -12.62 -68.73
C SER A 63 14.70 -12.20 -67.32
N GLU A 64 15.23 -10.99 -67.15
CA GLU A 64 15.64 -10.40 -65.87
C GLU A 64 14.44 -10.22 -64.93
N ILE A 65 13.33 -9.67 -65.43
CA ILE A 65 12.06 -9.59 -64.69
C ILE A 65 11.57 -10.99 -64.29
N SER A 66 11.69 -11.98 -65.17
CA SER A 66 11.33 -13.37 -64.84
C SER A 66 12.25 -13.98 -63.79
N ALA A 67 13.54 -13.63 -63.78
CA ALA A 67 14.52 -14.10 -62.80
C ALA A 67 14.29 -13.48 -61.41
N GLU A 68 14.07 -12.17 -61.30
CA GLU A 68 13.70 -11.54 -60.02
C GLU A 68 12.34 -12.05 -59.51
N LEU A 69 11.36 -12.23 -60.40
CA LEU A 69 10.08 -12.85 -60.03
C LEU A 69 10.18 -14.35 -59.74
N ALA A 70 11.26 -15.04 -60.14
CA ALA A 70 11.53 -16.43 -59.73
C ALA A 70 12.12 -16.50 -58.32
N LYS A 71 12.93 -15.50 -57.91
CA LYS A 71 13.37 -15.34 -56.50
C LYS A 71 12.20 -15.09 -55.55
N VAL A 72 11.11 -14.49 -56.03
CA VAL A 72 9.82 -14.43 -55.31
C VAL A 72 9.12 -15.80 -55.39
N GLN A 73 9.66 -16.76 -54.63
CA GLN A 73 9.18 -18.13 -54.59
C GLN A 73 7.83 -18.21 -53.85
N VAL A 74 6.75 -18.50 -54.58
CA VAL A 74 5.41 -18.65 -54.01
C VAL A 74 5.22 -20.08 -53.52
N GLU A 75 5.31 -20.29 -52.20
CA GLU A 75 4.98 -21.57 -51.59
C GLU A 75 3.50 -21.94 -51.83
N GLY A 76 3.26 -23.23 -52.10
CA GLY A 76 1.93 -23.84 -51.95
C GLY A 76 1.03 -23.95 -53.18
N LYS A 77 1.43 -23.48 -54.38
CA LYS A 77 0.68 -23.80 -55.61
C LYS A 77 1.52 -23.80 -56.89
N ALA A 78 1.75 -24.99 -57.44
CA ALA A 78 2.26 -25.14 -58.80
C ALA A 78 1.16 -24.71 -59.80
N LEU A 79 1.44 -23.67 -60.58
CA LEU A 79 0.55 -23.15 -61.61
C LEU A 79 0.97 -23.77 -62.94
N THR A 80 0.23 -24.79 -63.39
CA THR A 80 0.42 -25.42 -64.70
C THR A 80 -0.03 -24.44 -65.80
N VAL A 81 0.93 -23.82 -66.49
CA VAL A 81 0.64 -22.89 -67.58
C VAL A 81 0.76 -23.60 -68.93
N THR A 82 -0.37 -24.02 -69.49
CA THR A 82 -0.48 -24.42 -70.90
C THR A 82 -0.79 -23.19 -71.74
N ALA A 83 0.16 -22.74 -72.56
CA ALA A 83 -0.02 -21.65 -73.52
C ALA A 83 0.78 -21.92 -74.80
N GLU A 84 0.25 -21.50 -75.94
CA GLU A 84 0.82 -21.77 -77.28
C GLU A 84 2.05 -20.90 -77.62
N SER A 85 2.47 -20.01 -76.72
CA SER A 85 3.68 -19.20 -76.87
C SER A 85 4.32 -18.87 -75.51
N PRO A 86 5.66 -18.99 -75.34
CA PRO A 86 6.35 -18.68 -74.09
C PRO A 86 6.11 -17.26 -73.56
N ILE A 87 5.90 -16.29 -74.46
CA ILE A 87 5.78 -14.86 -74.12
C ILE A 87 4.44 -14.57 -73.40
N GLN A 88 3.36 -15.29 -73.74
CA GLN A 88 2.07 -15.11 -73.06
C GLN A 88 2.08 -15.82 -71.70
N ALA A 89 2.65 -17.03 -71.62
CA ALA A 89 2.85 -17.73 -70.34
C ALA A 89 3.62 -16.88 -69.31
N ALA A 90 4.66 -16.17 -69.76
CA ALA A 90 5.41 -15.24 -68.92
C ALA A 90 4.52 -14.09 -68.42
N ARG A 91 3.77 -13.41 -69.31
CA ARG A 91 2.91 -12.28 -68.93
C ARG A 91 1.82 -12.66 -67.92
N ASP A 92 1.15 -13.80 -68.09
CA ASP A 92 0.12 -14.24 -67.15
C ASP A 92 0.70 -14.65 -65.79
N SER A 93 1.87 -15.29 -65.78
CA SER A 93 2.63 -15.59 -64.55
C SER A 93 3.00 -14.31 -63.79
N VAL A 94 3.49 -13.27 -64.50
CA VAL A 94 3.77 -11.95 -63.93
C VAL A 94 2.50 -11.33 -63.34
N LEU A 95 1.39 -11.31 -64.09
CA LEU A 95 0.12 -10.74 -63.62
C LEU A 95 -0.46 -11.46 -62.40
N GLN A 96 -0.36 -12.80 -62.35
CA GLN A 96 -0.78 -13.57 -61.17
C GLN A 96 0.12 -13.32 -59.96
N LYS A 97 1.45 -13.23 -60.14
CA LYS A 97 2.39 -12.86 -59.07
C LYS A 97 2.11 -11.45 -58.53
N ILE A 98 1.87 -10.47 -59.39
CA ILE A 98 1.51 -9.10 -58.97
C ILE A 98 0.19 -9.09 -58.17
N LYS A 99 -0.85 -9.81 -58.62
CA LYS A 99 -2.12 -9.95 -57.89
C LYS A 99 -1.93 -10.62 -56.52
N TYR A 100 -1.10 -11.66 -56.45
CA TYR A 100 -0.75 -12.33 -55.20
C TYR A 100 0.01 -11.39 -54.23
N ILE A 101 1.05 -10.70 -54.71
CA ILE A 101 1.83 -9.73 -53.92
C ILE A 101 0.93 -8.62 -53.41
N THR A 102 0.11 -8.00 -54.26
CA THR A 102 -0.83 -6.94 -53.87
C THR A 102 -1.80 -7.42 -52.78
N THR A 103 -2.33 -8.64 -52.91
CA THR A 103 -3.21 -9.24 -51.90
C THR A 103 -2.47 -9.48 -50.58
N ARG A 104 -1.23 -9.99 -50.62
CA ARG A 104 -0.38 -10.22 -49.44
C ARG A 104 0.03 -8.92 -48.75
N VAL A 105 0.36 -7.87 -49.50
CA VAL A 105 0.66 -6.53 -48.97
C VAL A 105 -0.58 -5.96 -48.27
N ASN A 106 -1.75 -5.94 -48.91
CA ASN A 106 -2.99 -5.46 -48.31
C ASN A 106 -3.36 -6.22 -47.02
N GLN A 107 -3.21 -7.55 -47.01
CA GLN A 107 -3.42 -8.36 -45.80
C GLN A 107 -2.41 -8.06 -44.69
N THR A 108 -1.14 -7.85 -45.05
CA THR A 108 -0.06 -7.54 -44.08
C THR A 108 -0.24 -6.15 -43.51
N GLU A 109 -0.62 -5.16 -44.33
CA GLU A 109 -1.01 -3.83 -43.88
C GLU A 109 -2.22 -3.87 -42.95
N ALA A 110 -3.27 -4.64 -43.26
CA ALA A 110 -4.43 -4.78 -42.38
C ALA A 110 -4.02 -5.33 -41.01
N ARG A 111 -3.21 -6.39 -40.97
CA ARG A 111 -2.65 -6.98 -39.73
C ARG A 111 -1.74 -6.01 -38.97
N LEU A 112 -0.91 -5.23 -39.65
CA LEU A 112 -0.05 -4.21 -39.04
C LEU A 112 -0.86 -3.04 -38.47
N ARG A 113 -1.90 -2.58 -39.19
CA ARG A 113 -2.85 -1.54 -38.72
C ARG A 113 -3.61 -2.02 -37.49
N GLU A 114 -4.00 -3.30 -37.44
CA GLU A 114 -4.64 -3.92 -36.28
C GLU A 114 -3.67 -4.06 -35.09
N SER A 115 -2.47 -4.61 -35.30
CA SER A 115 -1.42 -4.72 -34.27
C SER A 115 -1.10 -3.35 -33.65
N ARG A 116 -0.93 -2.31 -34.48
CA ARG A 116 -0.75 -0.92 -34.03
C ARG A 116 -1.95 -0.36 -33.25
N ARG A 117 -3.19 -0.84 -33.47
CA ARG A 117 -4.35 -0.52 -32.62
C ARG A 117 -4.28 -1.25 -31.29
N ARG A 118 -4.00 -2.56 -31.28
CA ARG A 118 -3.86 -3.39 -30.06
C ARG A 118 -2.76 -2.86 -29.14
N ILE A 119 -1.59 -2.53 -29.68
CA ILE A 119 -0.47 -1.93 -28.91
C ILE A 119 -0.90 -0.62 -28.24
N ARG A 120 -1.51 0.33 -28.98
CA ARG A 120 -1.98 1.60 -28.39
C ARG A 120 -3.07 1.42 -27.33
N ALA A 121 -3.91 0.39 -27.44
CA ALA A 121 -4.89 0.06 -26.40
C ALA A 121 -4.21 -0.49 -25.14
N LEU A 122 -3.23 -1.40 -25.29
CA LEU A 122 -2.44 -1.95 -24.19
C LEU A 122 -1.59 -0.88 -23.48
N THR A 123 -0.98 0.06 -24.22
CA THR A 123 -0.27 1.20 -23.64
C THR A 123 -1.21 2.03 -22.77
N ARG A 124 -2.35 2.47 -23.31
CA ARG A 124 -3.36 3.25 -22.55
C ARG A 124 -3.88 2.53 -21.31
N LEU A 125 -4.09 1.21 -21.38
CA LEU A 125 -4.47 0.41 -20.22
C LEU A 125 -3.35 0.34 -19.19
N SER A 126 -2.09 0.18 -19.62
CA SER A 126 -0.93 0.20 -18.71
C SER A 126 -0.73 1.57 -18.05
N ASP A 127 -0.95 2.67 -18.78
CA ASP A 127 -0.82 4.03 -18.26
C ASP A 127 -1.94 4.32 -17.25
N SER A 128 -3.19 3.94 -17.58
CA SER A 128 -4.32 4.03 -16.66
C SER A 128 -4.11 3.20 -15.38
N LEU A 129 -3.61 1.96 -15.50
CA LEU A 129 -3.33 1.11 -14.35
C LEU A 129 -2.21 1.68 -13.47
N ARG A 130 -1.19 2.33 -14.06
CA ARG A 130 -0.17 3.06 -13.29
C ARG A 130 -0.77 4.23 -12.53
N THR A 131 -1.55 5.08 -13.20
CA THR A 131 -2.22 6.21 -12.54
C THR A 131 -3.08 5.75 -11.37
N THR A 132 -3.92 4.72 -11.56
CA THR A 132 -4.75 4.17 -10.47
C THR A 132 -3.93 3.54 -9.34
N LEU A 133 -2.77 2.92 -9.63
CA LEU A 133 -1.86 2.41 -8.59
C LEU A 133 -1.20 3.56 -7.80
N GLU A 134 -0.75 4.61 -8.48
CA GLU A 134 -0.16 5.81 -7.86
C GLU A 134 -1.19 6.54 -6.96
N GLU A 135 -2.42 6.73 -7.45
CA GLU A 135 -3.56 7.26 -6.67
C GLU A 135 -3.88 6.38 -5.45
N THR A 136 -3.87 5.05 -5.63
CA THR A 136 -4.16 4.09 -4.55
C THR A 136 -3.07 4.09 -3.48
N ILE A 137 -1.80 4.19 -3.87
CA ILE A 137 -0.67 4.28 -2.94
C ILE A 137 -0.76 5.58 -2.13
N ALA A 138 -0.95 6.74 -2.78
CA ALA A 138 -1.07 8.03 -2.10
C ALA A 138 -2.26 8.05 -1.11
N ASN A 139 -3.39 7.43 -1.47
CA ASN A 139 -4.53 7.26 -0.58
C ASN A 139 -4.19 6.37 0.64
N TYR A 140 -3.55 5.21 0.43
CA TYR A 140 -3.12 4.36 1.54
C TYR A 140 -2.07 5.04 2.45
N GLU A 141 -1.13 5.81 1.91
CA GLU A 141 -0.18 6.59 2.71
C GLU A 141 -0.89 7.63 3.59
N SER A 142 -1.88 8.34 3.04
CA SER A 142 -2.71 9.29 3.79
C SER A 142 -3.54 8.61 4.89
N VAL A 143 -4.15 7.46 4.59
CA VAL A 143 -4.90 6.66 5.58
C VAL A 143 -3.97 6.14 6.68
N ILE A 144 -2.78 5.64 6.33
CA ILE A 144 -1.79 5.13 7.30
C ILE A 144 -1.25 6.26 8.19
N ALA A 145 -1.03 7.46 7.63
CA ALA A 145 -0.64 8.64 8.42
C ALA A 145 -1.73 9.01 9.44
N THR A 146 -2.98 9.12 8.97
CA THR A 146 -4.15 9.42 9.83
C THR A 146 -4.36 8.36 10.91
N GLN A 147 -4.23 7.08 10.56
CA GLN A 147 -4.33 5.97 11.52
C GLN A 147 -3.20 5.99 12.56
N ARG A 148 -1.97 6.33 12.19
CA ARG A 148 -0.85 6.46 13.13
C ARG A 148 -1.08 7.59 14.14
N GLU A 149 -1.60 8.73 13.70
CA GLU A 149 -1.97 9.83 14.59
C GLU A 149 -3.10 9.41 15.55
N THR A 150 -4.17 8.82 15.04
CA THR A 150 -5.29 8.29 15.86
C THR A 150 -4.81 7.26 16.87
N ILE A 151 -3.91 6.34 16.48
CA ILE A 151 -3.34 5.34 17.39
C ILE A 151 -2.47 6.00 18.47
N ALA A 152 -1.70 7.04 18.15
CA ALA A 152 -0.92 7.78 19.15
C ALA A 152 -1.84 8.47 20.17
N GLN A 153 -2.85 9.21 19.71
CA GLN A 153 -3.84 9.89 20.56
C GLN A 153 -4.61 8.90 21.46
N LEU A 154 -5.06 7.76 20.91
CA LEU A 154 -5.72 6.71 21.67
C LEU A 154 -4.79 6.02 22.69
N THR A 155 -3.51 5.83 22.34
CA THR A 155 -2.51 5.26 23.26
C THR A 155 -2.27 6.21 24.45
N GLU A 156 -2.11 7.51 24.19
CA GLU A 156 -1.97 8.54 25.22
C GLU A 156 -3.20 8.58 26.15
N ALA A 157 -4.41 8.62 25.56
CA ALA A 157 -5.66 8.59 26.30
C ALA A 157 -5.79 7.33 27.20
N VAL A 158 -5.41 6.15 26.69
CA VAL A 158 -5.40 4.91 27.49
C VAL A 158 -4.35 4.96 28.61
N THR A 159 -3.16 5.53 28.39
CA THR A 159 -2.17 5.70 29.46
C THR A 159 -2.63 6.66 30.55
N ASN A 160 -3.28 7.77 30.17
CA ASN A 160 -3.81 8.76 31.11
C ASN A 160 -4.97 8.17 31.92
N LEU A 161 -5.95 7.53 31.25
CA LEU A 161 -7.06 6.83 31.93
C LEU A 161 -6.57 5.74 32.89
N LYS A 162 -5.50 5.02 32.56
CA LYS A 162 -4.90 4.01 33.44
C LYS A 162 -4.23 4.66 34.67
N ALA A 163 -3.51 5.76 34.49
CA ALA A 163 -2.90 6.50 35.60
C ALA A 163 -3.97 7.13 36.53
N ASP A 164 -5.02 7.69 35.95
CA ASP A 164 -6.18 8.22 36.68
C ASP A 164 -6.91 7.11 37.46
N ASN A 165 -7.13 5.94 36.85
CA ASN A 165 -7.77 4.81 37.52
C ASN A 165 -6.96 4.30 38.73
N VAL A 166 -5.64 4.18 38.61
CA VAL A 166 -4.76 3.82 39.73
C VAL A 166 -4.78 4.89 40.84
N ARG A 167 -4.79 6.18 40.48
CA ARG A 167 -4.90 7.28 41.46
C ARG A 167 -6.24 7.25 42.18
N LEU A 168 -7.35 7.02 41.46
CA LEU A 168 -8.69 6.94 42.04
C LEU A 168 -8.84 5.70 42.95
N ALA A 169 -8.27 4.55 42.57
CA ALA A 169 -8.24 3.37 43.43
C ALA A 169 -7.54 3.66 44.77
N ALA A 170 -6.32 4.19 44.73
CA ALA A 170 -5.59 4.56 45.94
C ALA A 170 -6.30 5.64 46.79
N GLN A 171 -7.06 6.55 46.16
CA GLN A 171 -7.91 7.51 46.87
C GLN A 171 -9.13 6.85 47.52
N VAL A 172 -9.75 5.86 46.88
CA VAL A 172 -10.84 5.06 47.48
C VAL A 172 -10.29 4.24 48.65
N ASP A 173 -9.17 3.54 48.48
CA ASP A 173 -8.53 2.75 49.56
C ASP A 173 -8.22 3.63 50.79
N THR A 174 -7.73 4.86 50.56
CA THR A 174 -7.44 5.84 51.62
C THR A 174 -8.73 6.32 52.30
N LEU A 175 -9.75 6.70 51.52
CA LEU A 175 -11.03 7.18 52.05
C LEU A 175 -11.81 6.08 52.77
N GLU A 176 -11.71 4.82 52.35
CA GLU A 176 -12.26 3.68 53.07
C GLU A 176 -11.56 3.47 54.41
N ALA A 177 -10.23 3.54 54.47
CA ALA A 177 -9.48 3.44 55.72
C ALA A 177 -9.79 4.62 56.67
N GLU A 178 -9.91 5.85 56.15
CA GLU A 178 -10.35 7.01 56.94
C GLU A 178 -11.80 6.89 57.41
N ALA A 179 -12.68 6.27 56.62
CA ALA A 179 -14.08 6.03 57.00
C ALA A 179 -14.23 4.88 58.02
N SER A 180 -13.42 3.82 57.91
CA SER A 180 -13.43 2.66 58.79
C SER A 180 -12.70 2.89 60.13
N THR A 181 -11.71 3.78 60.15
CA THR A 181 -10.97 4.12 61.38
C THR A 181 -11.90 4.77 62.41
N VAL A 182 -11.96 4.14 63.58
CA VAL A 182 -12.64 4.61 64.79
C VAL A 182 -11.68 4.50 65.99
N TYR A 183 -12.04 5.11 67.11
CA TYR A 183 -11.15 5.34 68.24
C TYR A 183 -11.79 4.89 69.55
N TYR A 184 -11.06 4.15 70.38
CA TYR A 184 -11.53 3.77 71.71
C TYR A 184 -10.49 4.02 72.81
N VAL A 185 -10.97 4.27 74.02
CA VAL A 185 -10.15 4.41 75.22
C VAL A 185 -10.84 3.72 76.40
N ILE A 186 -10.03 3.08 77.26
CA ILE A 186 -10.48 2.43 78.50
C ILE A 186 -9.63 2.98 79.63
N GLY A 187 -10.25 3.40 80.73
CA GLY A 187 -9.53 3.92 81.89
C GLY A 187 -10.44 4.07 83.10
N THR A 188 -9.84 4.38 84.26
CA THR A 188 -10.61 4.78 85.44
C THR A 188 -11.22 6.17 85.23
N LYS A 189 -12.23 6.47 86.02
CA LYS A 189 -12.90 7.78 86.04
C LYS A 189 -11.92 8.96 86.18
N ASP A 190 -10.90 8.81 87.02
CA ASP A 190 -10.04 9.94 87.39
C ASP A 190 -8.92 10.16 86.35
N GLU A 191 -8.36 9.10 85.77
CA GLU A 191 -7.44 9.18 84.61
C GLU A 191 -8.10 9.87 83.41
N LEU A 192 -9.33 9.47 83.06
CA LEU A 192 -10.08 10.04 81.94
C LEU A 192 -10.51 11.50 82.19
N LEU A 193 -10.59 11.93 83.46
CA LEU A 193 -10.81 13.33 83.85
C LEU A 193 -9.51 14.15 83.77
N GLU A 194 -8.38 13.59 84.20
CA GLU A 194 -7.05 14.24 84.14
C GLU A 194 -6.57 14.42 82.69
N GLN A 195 -6.78 13.40 81.85
CA GLN A 195 -6.53 13.47 80.40
C GLN A 195 -7.51 14.41 79.66
N GLY A 196 -8.56 14.90 80.34
CA GLY A 196 -9.55 15.82 79.77
C GLY A 196 -10.60 15.17 78.85
N LEU A 197 -10.55 13.85 78.66
CA LEU A 197 -11.38 13.08 77.73
C LEU A 197 -12.86 13.04 78.14
N VAL A 198 -13.14 13.04 79.44
CA VAL A 198 -14.49 13.20 79.98
C VAL A 198 -14.63 14.45 80.84
N LYS A 199 -15.85 14.93 80.98
CA LYS A 199 -16.23 16.03 81.88
C LYS A 199 -17.40 15.60 82.75
N LYS A 200 -17.44 16.10 83.99
CA LYS A 200 -18.56 15.87 84.91
C LYS A 200 -19.70 16.83 84.55
N GLU A 201 -20.78 16.31 83.98
CA GLU A 201 -22.03 17.05 83.80
C GLU A 201 -23.14 16.47 84.72
N GLY A 202 -23.92 17.35 85.31
CA GLY A 202 -24.88 17.02 86.39
C GLY A 202 -24.37 17.45 87.77
N GLY A 203 -25.06 18.43 88.36
CA GLY A 203 -24.69 19.06 89.64
C GLY A 203 -25.11 20.54 89.74
N ALA A 204 -25.46 21.17 88.62
CA ALA A 204 -25.82 22.59 88.53
C ALA A 204 -27.21 22.93 89.14
N ARG A 205 -27.29 22.92 90.48
CA ARG A 205 -28.02 23.87 91.35
C ARG A 205 -29.53 24.17 91.13
N PHE A 206 -30.24 23.57 90.16
CA PHE A 206 -31.57 24.04 89.74
C PHE A 206 -32.75 23.07 89.90
N LEU A 207 -32.60 21.91 90.54
CA LEU A 207 -33.75 21.08 90.94
C LEU A 207 -33.56 20.47 92.34
N PHE A 208 -34.06 21.18 93.35
CA PHE A 208 -33.95 20.83 94.77
C PHE A 208 -35.08 19.89 95.27
N ILE A 209 -35.72 19.15 94.36
CA ILE A 209 -36.85 18.27 94.66
C ILE A 209 -36.66 16.93 93.93
N PHE A 210 -36.82 15.83 94.68
CA PHE A 210 -36.71 14.42 94.25
C PHE A 210 -35.34 13.92 93.75
N GLY A 211 -34.69 13.09 94.59
CA GLY A 211 -33.74 12.07 94.17
C GLY A 211 -32.27 12.51 94.05
N LYS A 212 -31.36 11.60 94.47
CA LYS A 212 -29.91 11.76 94.29
C LYS A 212 -29.54 11.54 92.81
N ARG A 213 -29.58 12.60 91.98
CA ARG A 213 -28.96 12.55 90.65
C ARG A 213 -27.44 12.47 90.81
N GLY A 214 -26.86 11.33 90.44
CA GLY A 214 -25.41 11.13 90.48
C GLY A 214 -24.67 11.92 89.39
N GLU A 215 -23.38 12.19 89.63
CA GLU A 215 -22.48 12.74 88.61
C GLU A 215 -22.54 11.88 87.34
N THR A 216 -22.77 12.49 86.17
CA THR A 216 -22.66 11.79 84.89
C THR A 216 -21.38 12.25 84.21
N LEU A 217 -20.61 11.28 83.71
CA LEU A 217 -19.46 11.54 82.85
C LEU A 217 -20.00 11.63 81.42
N VAL A 218 -19.64 12.70 80.73
CA VAL A 218 -19.87 12.88 79.29
C VAL A 218 -18.53 13.08 78.59
N PRO A 219 -18.38 12.80 77.28
CA PRO A 219 -17.16 13.13 76.56
C PRO A 219 -16.92 14.65 76.56
N ALA A 220 -15.65 15.04 76.47
CA ALA A 220 -15.33 16.42 76.10
C ALA A 220 -15.80 16.74 74.66
N ARG A 221 -15.92 18.03 74.36
CA ARG A 221 -16.30 18.52 73.03
C ARG A 221 -15.19 18.33 72.00
N ASP A 222 -13.97 18.51 72.48
CA ASP A 222 -12.72 18.42 71.73
C ASP A 222 -11.98 17.21 72.32
N LEU A 223 -11.70 16.21 71.48
CA LEU A 223 -11.04 14.96 71.82
C LEU A 223 -9.84 14.81 70.88
N ASP A 224 -8.64 14.64 71.44
CA ASP A 224 -7.44 14.40 70.63
C ASP A 224 -7.35 12.89 70.30
N PRO A 225 -7.37 12.48 69.02
CA PRO A 225 -7.19 11.08 68.63
C PRO A 225 -5.90 10.44 69.15
N SER A 226 -4.86 11.22 69.47
CA SER A 226 -3.60 10.71 70.03
C SER A 226 -3.75 10.08 71.43
N GLN A 227 -4.86 10.36 72.12
CA GLN A 227 -5.18 9.82 73.44
C GLN A 227 -6.02 8.52 73.37
N PHE A 228 -6.30 8.00 72.16
CA PHE A 228 -7.13 6.81 71.92
C PHE A 228 -6.38 5.74 71.14
N THR A 229 -6.79 4.49 71.30
CA THR A 229 -6.42 3.39 70.40
C THR A 229 -7.27 3.48 69.12
N ALA A 230 -6.62 3.61 67.96
CA ALA A 230 -7.27 3.56 66.66
C ALA A 230 -7.48 2.10 66.20
N ILE A 231 -8.65 1.79 65.63
CA ILE A 231 -9.02 0.47 65.10
C ILE A 231 -9.87 0.61 63.82
N ASP A 232 -9.82 -0.39 62.93
CA ASP A 232 -10.77 -0.50 61.83
C ASP A 232 -12.05 -1.19 62.33
N LYS A 233 -13.20 -0.49 62.24
CA LYS A 233 -14.51 -0.99 62.70
C LYS A 233 -15.02 -2.23 61.96
N ARG A 234 -14.43 -2.58 60.80
CA ARG A 234 -14.77 -3.75 59.97
C ARG A 234 -14.03 -5.00 60.45
N GLU A 235 -12.85 -4.83 61.04
CA GLU A 235 -11.99 -5.92 61.53
C GLU A 235 -12.17 -6.16 63.03
N VAL A 236 -12.34 -5.09 63.82
CA VAL A 236 -12.42 -5.15 65.29
C VAL A 236 -13.85 -5.00 65.76
N THR A 237 -14.55 -6.13 65.87
CA THR A 237 -15.90 -6.23 66.46
C THR A 237 -15.90 -6.53 67.96
N GLU A 238 -14.73 -6.90 68.52
CA GLU A 238 -14.55 -7.23 69.94
C GLU A 238 -13.43 -6.37 70.54
N ILE A 239 -13.74 -5.65 71.61
CA ILE A 239 -12.79 -4.82 72.35
C ILE A 239 -12.56 -5.46 73.73
N PRO A 240 -11.36 -6.01 74.00
CA PRO A 240 -11.08 -6.67 75.28
C PRO A 240 -10.98 -5.66 76.42
N LEU A 241 -11.54 -6.00 77.59
CA LEU A 241 -11.52 -5.12 78.77
C LEU A 241 -10.41 -5.55 79.75
N PRO A 242 -9.56 -4.65 80.29
CA PRO A 242 -8.30 -5.03 80.93
C PRO A 242 -8.39 -5.94 82.16
N GLU A 243 -9.46 -5.83 82.94
CA GLU A 243 -9.72 -6.61 84.15
C GLU A 243 -11.14 -7.19 84.09
N PRO A 244 -11.35 -8.50 83.80
CA PRO A 244 -12.67 -9.06 83.53
C PRO A 244 -13.59 -9.12 84.77
N ASP A 245 -13.01 -9.15 85.97
CA ASP A 245 -13.73 -9.13 87.25
C ASP A 245 -14.33 -7.75 87.61
N LYS A 246 -13.96 -6.69 86.86
CA LYS A 246 -14.45 -5.32 87.09
C LYS A 246 -15.66 -4.99 86.22
N THR A 247 -16.46 -4.03 86.68
CA THR A 247 -17.58 -3.50 85.92
C THR A 247 -17.17 -2.24 85.17
N TYR A 248 -17.55 -2.16 83.89
CA TYR A 248 -17.28 -1.01 83.03
C TYR A 248 -18.58 -0.34 82.61
N ARG A 249 -18.49 0.90 82.14
CA ARG A 249 -19.62 1.64 81.56
C ARG A 249 -19.16 2.53 80.42
N VAL A 250 -19.86 2.46 79.29
CA VAL A 250 -19.70 3.44 78.21
C VAL A 250 -20.18 4.81 78.69
N ALA A 251 -19.34 5.83 78.55
CA ALA A 251 -19.66 7.23 78.85
C ALA A 251 -19.91 8.08 77.59
N SER A 252 -19.53 7.57 76.42
CA SER A 252 -19.75 8.16 75.11
C SER A 252 -21.14 7.85 74.54
N ARG A 253 -21.41 8.26 73.29
CA ARG A 253 -22.76 8.41 72.73
C ARG A 253 -23.28 7.22 71.90
N GLN A 254 -22.55 6.11 71.85
CA GLN A 254 -22.93 4.91 71.10
C GLN A 254 -24.21 4.29 71.69
N ASP A 255 -25.06 3.74 70.84
CA ASP A 255 -26.25 3.01 71.29
C ASP A 255 -25.87 1.58 71.69
N LEU A 256 -26.17 1.24 72.94
CA LEU A 256 -25.79 -0.04 73.55
C LEU A 256 -26.72 -1.18 73.14
N ALA A 257 -27.79 -0.90 72.38
CA ALA A 257 -28.63 -1.90 71.72
C ALA A 257 -27.88 -2.70 70.63
N TYR A 258 -26.76 -2.17 70.11
CA TYR A 258 -25.94 -2.81 69.07
C TYR A 258 -24.77 -3.62 69.62
N LEU A 259 -24.77 -3.95 70.91
CA LEU A 259 -23.85 -4.88 71.55
C LEU A 259 -24.44 -6.30 71.54
N GLU A 260 -23.60 -7.33 71.35
CA GLU A 260 -24.07 -8.73 71.43
C GLU A 260 -24.55 -9.11 72.83
N THR A 261 -23.94 -8.51 73.86
CA THR A 261 -24.33 -8.65 75.26
C THR A 261 -24.84 -7.30 75.78
N PRO A 262 -26.16 -7.14 75.98
CA PRO A 262 -26.73 -5.92 76.56
C PRO A 262 -26.19 -5.63 77.97
N PRO A 263 -26.00 -4.36 78.34
CA PRO A 263 -25.62 -3.97 79.71
C PRO A 263 -26.64 -4.37 80.78
N ASP A 264 -26.21 -4.42 82.04
CA ASP A 264 -27.12 -4.61 83.18
C ASP A 264 -28.13 -3.44 83.35
N GLU A 265 -29.14 -3.61 84.22
CA GLU A 265 -30.13 -2.58 84.56
C GLU A 265 -29.55 -1.23 85.04
N LYS A 266 -28.24 -1.17 85.31
CA LYS A 266 -27.49 0.00 85.82
C LYS A 266 -26.44 0.48 84.81
N GLY A 267 -26.51 0.00 83.57
CA GLY A 267 -25.63 0.36 82.45
C GLY A 267 -24.19 -0.14 82.61
N ARG A 268 -24.01 -1.34 83.17
CA ARG A 268 -22.70 -1.97 83.38
C ARG A 268 -22.43 -3.09 82.38
N ILE A 269 -21.16 -3.25 82.01
CA ILE A 269 -20.62 -4.32 81.17
C ILE A 269 -19.53 -5.06 81.95
N THR A 270 -19.37 -6.36 81.72
CA THR A 270 -18.39 -7.26 82.38
C THR A 270 -17.92 -8.31 81.37
N GLY A 271 -16.63 -8.63 81.35
CA GLY A 271 -16.02 -9.34 80.22
C GLY A 271 -15.89 -8.45 78.99
N ASP A 272 -15.57 -9.05 77.84
CA ASP A 272 -15.19 -8.32 76.62
C ASP A 272 -16.37 -7.63 75.92
N LEU A 273 -16.11 -6.46 75.32
CA LEU A 273 -17.13 -5.67 74.65
C LEU A 273 -17.31 -6.14 73.19
N ARG A 274 -18.31 -6.99 72.96
CA ARG A 274 -18.69 -7.51 71.64
C ARG A 274 -19.76 -6.65 70.97
N ILE A 275 -19.50 -6.19 69.75
CA ILE A 275 -20.35 -5.28 68.97
C ILE A 275 -21.02 -6.07 67.83
N ALA A 276 -22.36 -6.14 67.86
CA ALA A 276 -23.17 -6.92 66.90
C ALA A 276 -23.33 -6.20 65.54
N SER A 277 -23.55 -4.88 65.57
CA SER A 277 -23.68 -4.01 64.39
C SER A 277 -22.66 -2.87 64.45
N PRO A 278 -21.41 -3.05 63.96
CA PRO A 278 -20.39 -2.00 64.04
C PRO A 278 -20.81 -0.68 63.40
N ASP A 279 -21.38 -0.70 62.18
CA ASP A 279 -21.79 0.54 61.50
C ASP A 279 -22.85 1.32 62.27
N GLU A 280 -23.86 0.65 62.83
CA GLU A 280 -24.91 1.29 63.61
C GLU A 280 -24.38 1.80 64.97
N PHE A 281 -23.56 1.00 65.66
CA PHE A 281 -22.92 1.37 66.92
C PHE A 281 -22.03 2.62 66.79
N TRP A 282 -21.17 2.66 65.77
CA TRP A 282 -20.22 3.76 65.54
C TRP A 282 -20.85 5.00 64.87
N THR A 283 -22.08 4.92 64.35
CA THR A 283 -22.78 6.04 63.70
C THR A 283 -22.95 7.26 64.64
N ALA A 284 -23.18 7.03 65.94
CA ALA A 284 -23.42 8.12 66.89
C ALA A 284 -22.14 8.88 67.32
N SER A 285 -20.97 8.24 67.25
CA SER A 285 -19.66 8.87 67.41
C SER A 285 -18.52 7.90 67.09
N LYS A 286 -17.49 8.39 66.39
CA LYS A 286 -16.21 7.67 66.16
C LYS A 286 -15.37 7.46 67.44
N PHE A 287 -15.70 8.10 68.56
CA PHE A 287 -14.94 8.02 69.81
C PHE A 287 -15.71 7.27 70.89
N LEU A 288 -15.21 6.11 71.31
CA LEU A 288 -15.73 5.28 72.38
C LEU A 288 -14.92 5.50 73.66
N ILE A 289 -15.59 5.85 74.76
CA ILE A 289 -14.97 6.05 76.07
C ILE A 289 -15.59 5.07 77.06
N ILE A 290 -14.79 4.12 77.54
CA ILE A 290 -15.18 3.09 78.50
C ILE A 290 -14.58 3.43 79.87
N VAL A 291 -15.44 3.67 80.85
CA VAL A 291 -15.05 4.02 82.22
C VAL A 291 -15.12 2.79 83.12
N GLN A 292 -13.99 2.41 83.72
CA GLN A 292 -13.90 1.43 84.80
C GLN A 292 -14.54 1.97 86.09
N ARG A 293 -15.29 1.11 86.80
CA ARG A 293 -16.07 1.45 88.00
C ARG A 293 -15.62 0.71 89.25
#